data_AF-A0A821ZAF4-F1
#
_entry.id   AF-A0A821ZAF4-F1
#
_cell.length_a   1.000
_cell.length_b   1.000
_cell.length_c   1.000
_cell.angle_alpha   90.00
_cell.angle_beta   90.00
_cell.angle_gamma   90.00
#
_symmetry.space_group_name_H-M   'P 1'
#
loop_
_entity.id
_entity.type
_entity.pdbx_description
1 polymer ?
#
loop_
_entity_poly.entity_id
_entity_poly.type
_entity_poly.pdbx_seq_one_letter_code
_entity_poly.pdbx_strand_id
1 'polypeptide(L)' 'HWLLLALFCDTYPHVNGWGRVGHSITVRLAQSQLVDSAPDWIRSLTPWHWNGNLSAMSSWADSILSENNNPTGYANWQWS' A
#
# COMPACT_ATOMS: atom_id res chain seq x y z
N HIS A 1 -4.40 -40.67 -2.99
CA HIS A 1 -5.53 -39.75 -2.70
C HIS A 1 -5.07 -38.45 -2.04
N TRP A 2 -4.39 -38.46 -0.88
CA TRP A 2 -3.94 -37.22 -0.21
C TRP A 2 -2.75 -36.49 -0.88
N LEU A 3 -1.83 -37.22 -1.50
CA LEU A 3 -0.65 -36.63 -2.18
C LEU A 3 -0.99 -35.77 -3.40
N LEU A 4 -2.07 -36.11 -4.11
CA LEU A 4 -2.50 -35.35 -5.30
C LEU A 4 -3.14 -34.00 -4.92
N LEU A 5 -3.82 -33.94 -3.77
CA LEU A 5 -4.38 -32.69 -3.23
C LEU A 5 -3.28 -31.71 -2.77
N ALA A 6 -2.20 -32.21 -2.18
CA ALA A 6 -1.04 -31.38 -1.80
C ALA A 6 -0.33 -30.81 -3.04
N LEU A 7 -0.14 -31.63 -4.08
CA LEU A 7 0.47 -31.20 -5.35
C LEU A 7 -0.37 -30.16 -6.11
N PHE A 8 -1.70 -30.20 -5.99
CA PHE A 8 -2.57 -29.17 -6.57
C PHE A 8 -2.53 -27.83 -5.81
N CYS A 9 -2.12 -27.83 -4.54
CA CYS A 9 -2.04 -26.61 -3.73
C CYS A 9 -0.80 -25.78 -4.08
N ASP A 10 0.32 -26.45 -4.40
CA ASP A 10 1.61 -25.80 -4.74
C ASP A 10 1.65 -25.12 -6.11
N THR A 11 0.67 -25.37 -6.98
CA THR A 11 0.61 -24.75 -8.32
C THR A 11 -0.08 -23.40 -8.36
N TYR A 12 -0.63 -22.92 -7.23
CA TYR A 12 -1.18 -21.58 -7.19
C TYR A 12 -0.04 -20.57 -7.14
N PRO A 13 0.00 -19.58 -8.05
CA PRO A 13 0.98 -18.52 -7.95
C PRO A 13 0.78 -17.82 -6.60
N HIS A 14 1.77 -17.98 -5.73
CA HIS A 14 1.81 -17.26 -4.47
C HIS A 14 1.87 -15.76 -4.80
N VAL A 15 0.75 -15.05 -4.57
CA VAL A 15 0.72 -13.59 -4.66
C VAL A 15 1.45 -13.07 -3.43
N ASN A 16 2.74 -12.75 -3.59
CA ASN A 16 3.60 -12.32 -2.50
C ASN A 16 3.42 -10.83 -2.12
N GLY A 17 2.52 -10.12 -2.82
CA GLY A 17 2.22 -8.71 -2.55
C GLY A 17 1.57 -8.02 -3.74
N TRP A 18 1.33 -6.72 -3.60
CA TRP A 18 0.78 -5.87 -4.65
C TRP A 18 1.87 -4.98 -5.26
N GLY A 19 1.81 -4.79 -6.58
CA GLY A 19 2.51 -3.68 -7.22
C GLY A 19 1.75 -2.35 -7.06
N ARG A 20 2.26 -1.28 -7.66
CA ARG A 20 1.71 0.09 -7.56
C ARG A 20 0.20 0.17 -7.80
N VAL A 21 -0.29 -0.55 -8.81
CA VAL A 21 -1.71 -0.57 -9.18
C VAL A 21 -2.55 -1.23 -8.09
N GLY A 22 -2.12 -2.39 -7.57
CA GLY A 22 -2.84 -3.11 -6.52
C GLY A 22 -2.90 -2.34 -5.20
N HIS A 23 -1.81 -1.67 -4.84
CA HIS A 23 -1.78 -0.74 -3.71
C HIS A 23 -2.79 0.41 -3.90
N SER A 24 -2.83 1.03 -5.07
CA SER A 24 -3.75 2.14 -5.33
C SER A 24 -5.23 1.71 -5.30
N ILE A 25 -5.57 0.56 -5.89
CA ILE A 25 -6.93 0.01 -5.89
C ILE A 25 -7.39 -0.29 -4.46
N THR A 26 -6.56 -1.01 -3.70
CA THR A 26 -6.87 -1.39 -2.31
C THR A 26 -7.13 -0.16 -1.45
N VAL A 27 -6.27 0.86 -1.55
CA VAL A 27 -6.43 2.09 -0.77
C VAL A 27 -7.66 2.90 -1.20
N ARG A 28 -7.99 2.96 -2.50
CA ARG A 28 -9.23 3.62 -2.95
C ARG A 28 -10.48 2.95 -2.37
N LEU A 29 -10.51 1.62 -2.38
CA LEU A 29 -11.61 0.87 -1.77
C LEU A 29 -11.69 1.16 -0.27
N ALA A 30 -10.58 1.08 0.45
CA ALA A 30 -10.55 1.40 1.88
C ALA A 30 -11.02 2.83 2.17
N GLN A 31 -10.53 3.83 1.42
CA GLN A 31 -10.94 5.23 1.59
C GLN A 31 -12.44 5.44 1.33
N SER A 32 -13.06 4.66 0.44
CA SER A 32 -14.51 4.75 0.17
C SER A 32 -15.39 4.24 1.32
N GLN A 33 -14.82 3.47 2.25
CA GLN A 33 -15.54 2.87 3.37
C GLN A 33 -15.33 3.62 4.69
N LEU A 34 -14.64 4.76 4.63
CA LEU A 34 -14.35 5.56 5.82
C LEU A 34 -15.60 6.31 6.31
N VAL A 35 -15.68 6.49 7.63
CA VAL A 35 -16.69 7.35 8.26
C VAL A 35 -16.47 8.83 7.88
N ASP A 36 -17.53 9.63 7.93
CA ASP A 36 -17.54 11.00 7.40
C ASP A 36 -16.47 11.95 7.98
N SER A 37 -15.94 11.68 9.17
CA SER A 37 -14.88 12.49 9.80
C SER A 37 -13.45 12.14 9.37
N ALA A 38 -13.24 10.96 8.79
CA ALA A 38 -11.92 10.47 8.44
C ALA A 38 -11.30 11.12 7.18
N PRO A 39 -12.05 11.54 6.14
CA PRO A 39 -11.50 12.26 5.00
C PRO A 39 -10.77 13.56 5.36
N ASP A 40 -11.32 14.34 6.30
CA ASP A 40 -10.70 15.59 6.76
C ASP A 40 -9.42 15.32 7.54
N TRP A 41 -9.44 14.28 8.39
CA TRP A 41 -8.25 13.85 9.10
C TRP A 41 -7.15 13.36 8.13
N ILE A 42 -7.51 12.53 7.13
CA ILE A 42 -6.57 12.10 6.10
C ILE A 42 -5.99 13.31 5.35
N ARG A 43 -6.82 14.28 4.97
CA ARG A 43 -6.36 15.49 4.29
C ARG A 43 -5.36 16.28 5.15
N SER A 44 -5.50 16.27 6.47
CA SER A 44 -4.54 16.90 7.40
C SER A 44 -3.19 16.16 7.48
N LEU A 45 -3.15 14.87 7.17
CA LEU A 45 -1.95 14.03 7.21
C LEU A 45 -1.22 13.92 5.86
N THR A 46 -1.95 14.08 4.76
CA THR A 46 -1.37 14.00 3.40
C THR A 46 -0.79 15.35 2.95
N PRO A 47 0.28 15.35 2.14
CA PRO A 47 0.76 16.57 1.48
C PRO A 47 -0.35 17.29 0.71
N TRP A 48 -0.28 18.62 0.71
CA TRP A 48 -1.31 19.50 0.13
C TRP A 48 -1.63 19.16 -1.33
N HIS A 49 -0.63 18.76 -2.12
CA HIS A 49 -0.78 18.45 -3.55
C HIS A 49 -1.57 17.16 -3.82
N TRP A 50 -1.74 16.29 -2.82
CA TRP A 50 -2.57 15.09 -2.94
C TRP A 50 -4.00 15.30 -2.45
N ASN A 51 -4.29 16.40 -1.76
CA ASN A 51 -5.65 16.79 -1.36
C ASN A 51 -6.44 15.64 -0.70
N GLY A 52 -5.83 14.89 0.22
CA GLY A 52 -6.47 13.74 0.90
C GLY A 52 -6.55 12.44 0.08
N ASN A 53 -5.93 12.39 -1.10
CA ASN A 53 -5.88 11.17 -1.92
C ASN A 53 -4.79 10.21 -1.40
N LEU A 54 -5.15 9.37 -0.43
CA LEU A 54 -4.25 8.38 0.16
C LEU A 54 -3.77 7.35 -0.89
N SER A 55 -4.59 7.08 -1.92
CA SER A 55 -4.22 6.14 -2.99
C SER A 55 -3.06 6.62 -3.88
N ALA A 56 -2.76 7.92 -3.87
CA ALA A 56 -1.59 8.46 -4.56
C ALA A 56 -0.28 8.14 -3.81
N MET A 57 -0.40 7.84 -2.52
CA MET A 57 0.70 7.62 -1.58
C MET A 57 0.92 6.13 -1.30
N SER A 58 0.05 5.25 -1.82
CA SER A 58 -0.05 3.84 -1.45
C SER A 58 1.21 2.99 -1.73
N SER A 59 2.16 3.49 -2.52
CA SER A 59 3.38 2.75 -2.91
C SER A 59 4.68 3.45 -2.53
N TRP A 60 4.60 4.50 -1.73
CA TRP A 60 5.80 5.18 -1.26
C TRP A 60 6.65 4.32 -0.33
N ALA A 61 6.03 3.45 0.48
CA ALA A 61 6.78 2.52 1.31
C ALA A 61 7.69 1.64 0.43
N ASP A 62 7.17 1.16 -0.70
CA ASP A 62 7.97 0.43 -1.71
C ASP A 62 9.09 1.31 -2.30
N SER A 63 8.80 2.60 -2.56
CA SER A 63 9.77 3.54 -3.10
C SER A 63 10.93 3.85 -2.15
N ILE A 64 10.64 4.15 -0.87
CA ILE A 64 11.67 4.50 0.11
C ILE A 64 12.45 3.29 0.58
N LEU A 65 11.85 2.10 0.63
CA LEU A 65 12.54 0.87 1.03
C LEU A 65 13.32 0.22 -0.12
N SER A 66 13.23 0.76 -1.33
CA SER A 66 14.07 0.31 -2.44
C SER A 66 15.56 0.48 -2.09
N GLU A 67 16.38 -0.47 -2.55
CA GLU A 67 17.80 -0.60 -2.18
C GLU A 67 18.62 0.70 -2.34
N ASN A 68 18.24 1.55 -3.29
CA ASN A 68 18.90 2.81 -3.58
C ASN A 68 18.39 4.02 -2.76
N ASN A 69 17.28 3.87 -2.03
CA ASN A 69 16.58 4.96 -1.36
C ASN A 69 16.36 4.73 0.14
N ASN A 70 16.80 3.60 0.69
CA ASN A 70 16.57 3.22 2.10
C ASN A 70 17.13 4.28 3.06
N PRO A 71 16.28 5.11 3.68
CA PRO A 71 16.74 6.15 4.57
C PRO A 71 17.07 5.56 5.93
N THR A 72 18.35 5.55 6.28
CA THR A 72 18.84 5.04 7.58
C THR A 72 18.43 5.90 8.80
N GLY A 73 17.68 6.99 8.61
CA GLY A 73 17.24 7.89 9.68
C GLY A 73 15.73 8.19 9.64
N TYR A 74 15.06 8.08 10.79
CA TYR A 74 13.61 8.25 10.98
C TYR A 74 13.00 9.56 10.44
N ALA A 75 13.79 10.64 10.35
CA ALA A 75 13.33 11.94 9.83
C ALA A 75 12.94 11.90 8.33
N ASN A 76 13.48 10.94 7.57
CA ASN A 76 13.22 10.79 6.14
C ASN A 76 12.05 9.85 5.83
N TRP A 77 11.37 9.34 6.89
CA TRP A 77 10.21 8.46 6.80
C TRP A 77 8.89 9.25 6.79
N GLN A 78 8.97 10.58 6.75
CA GLN A 78 7.81 11.42 6.47
C GLN A 78 7.81 11.79 5.00
N TRP A 79 6.63 11.80 4.43
CA TRP A 79 6.35 12.22 3.06
C TRP A 79 6.71 13.69 2.92
N SER A 80 7.78 13.99 2.17
CA SER A 80 8.24 15.36 1.89
C SER A 80 7.20 16.21 1.16
#